data_AF-A0A418SW79-F1
#
_entry.id   AF-A0A418SW79-F1
#
_cell.length_a   1.000
_cell.length_b   1.000
_cell.length_c   1.000
_cell.angle_alpha   90.00
_cell.angle_beta   90.00
_cell.angle_gamma   90.00
#
_symmetry.space_group_name_H-M   'P 1'
#
loop_
_entity.id
_entity.type
_entity.pdbx_description
1 polymer ?
#
loop_
_entity_poly.entity_id
_entity_poly.type
_entity_poly.pdbx_seq_one_letter_code
_entity_poly.pdbx_strand_id
1 'polypeptide(L)'
;MTTKAYIKDYPRPQFVRDNWLSLNGEWSFRFDDHNVGEKEKWQEKFVETHKINVPFTYETKASGIGIEEFHPQVWYNKAVHIPKEAEGKRTILHFQAVDYEAKVWVNGTLAGGHQGGYAAFSIDITPYLVFGADNQVTVKAEDSSSCYQPRGKQRWTENNFECFYVQTTGIWQTVWMEYVEEQRLDAVKITPDFDRSIVRFDYEVNGVVAAGDLRLEAIVTFKGKPVKRVSLAIDRPCLTVEVDLLHEANGPWKRSFWSPNQPNLYDVEFVLYANDQVVDRVFSYFGMRKISIKNGEVLLNNVPIYQRLILDQGYWTDSHLTPPSEEALIEDIDHILAMGYNGVRKHMKIEDARFLYWCDVKGLLVWSEMAATFEFHDRAVDAFTKEWLEIVKQQYNHPSIITWVPFNESWGVPLILRDVRQQKLTEGIYHLTKSIDPYRPVITNDGWEHTVSDILTLHDYVALGDDFLKRYASKEAIVTNETTCNQWKYAFAEGYEYRGQPIIISEFGGIAFKSDKGWGYGDQVASEEDFINRFRGITQAIKDVAYISGYCYTQLADVQQEINGLLTEDRKPKIPLDTIKAINLA
;
A
#
# COMPACT_ATOMS: atom_id res chain seq x y z
N MET A 1 -1.47 -19.60 10.65
CA MET A 1 -0.25 -19.39 11.47
C MET A 1 0.11 -17.93 11.34
N THR A 2 0.36 -17.23 12.44
CA THR A 2 0.79 -15.82 12.47
C THR A 2 2.27 -15.73 12.83
N THR A 3 2.87 -14.54 12.74
CA THR A 3 4.21 -14.28 13.28
C THR A 3 4.18 -14.30 14.82
N LYS A 4 5.37 -14.43 15.44
CA LYS A 4 5.54 -14.55 16.90
C LYS A 4 4.98 -13.35 17.67
N ALA A 5 5.11 -12.15 17.11
CA ALA A 5 4.72 -10.88 17.74
C ALA A 5 3.47 -10.26 17.13
N TYR A 6 2.62 -11.08 16.53
CA TYR A 6 1.34 -10.63 16.01
C TYR A 6 0.46 -10.09 17.14
N ILE A 7 0.00 -8.84 16.99
CA ILE A 7 -0.99 -8.21 17.86
C ILE A 7 -2.16 -7.80 16.97
N LYS A 8 -3.36 -8.28 17.32
CA LYS A 8 -4.59 -7.94 16.60
C LYS A 8 -4.78 -6.42 16.56
N ASP A 9 -5.15 -5.89 15.41
CA ASP A 9 -5.40 -4.46 15.16
C ASP A 9 -4.17 -3.54 15.36
N TYR A 10 -2.97 -4.09 15.58
CA TYR A 10 -1.77 -3.26 15.69
C TYR A 10 -1.41 -2.65 14.31
N PRO A 11 -1.26 -1.32 14.19
CA PRO A 11 -1.21 -0.68 12.87
C PRO A 11 0.11 -0.87 12.11
N ARG A 12 1.19 -1.29 12.79
CA ARG A 12 2.53 -1.43 12.19
C ARG A 12 3.11 -2.84 12.33
N PRO A 13 2.53 -3.90 11.74
CA PRO A 13 2.95 -5.30 11.98
C PRO A 13 4.42 -5.62 11.64
N GLN A 14 5.08 -4.79 10.83
CA GLN A 14 6.50 -4.92 10.49
C GLN A 14 7.47 -4.37 11.56
N PHE A 15 6.96 -3.68 12.58
CA PHE A 15 7.78 -3.03 13.60
C PHE A 15 6.95 -2.88 14.89
N VAL A 16 6.90 -3.96 15.67
CA VAL A 16 5.97 -4.11 16.80
C VAL A 16 6.67 -3.87 18.13
N ARG A 17 6.01 -3.07 18.99
CA ARG A 17 6.29 -2.96 20.42
C ARG A 17 5.08 -3.38 21.23
N ASP A 18 5.33 -3.87 22.43
CA ASP A 18 4.25 -4.33 23.33
C ASP A 18 3.42 -3.16 23.90
N ASN A 19 4.06 -2.01 24.15
CA ASN A 19 3.43 -0.87 24.81
C ASN A 19 2.91 0.15 23.80
N TRP A 20 1.64 0.04 23.46
CA TRP A 20 0.96 1.00 22.59
C TRP A 20 -0.47 1.25 23.08
N LEU A 21 -1.04 2.37 22.65
CA LEU A 21 -2.41 2.75 22.93
C LEU A 21 -3.08 3.20 21.62
N SER A 22 -4.16 2.52 21.25
CA SER A 22 -5.03 2.98 20.17
C SER A 22 -5.78 4.24 20.60
N LEU A 23 -5.85 5.22 19.70
CA LEU A 23 -6.67 6.42 19.86
C LEU A 23 -7.91 6.40 18.96
N ASN A 24 -8.15 5.30 18.24
CA ASN A 24 -9.40 5.08 17.50
C ASN A 24 -10.64 5.14 18.41
N GLY A 25 -11.81 5.18 17.80
CA GLY A 25 -13.11 5.37 18.46
C GLY A 25 -13.57 6.82 18.38
N GLU A 26 -14.40 7.23 19.33
CA GLU A 26 -15.05 8.54 19.27
C GLU A 26 -14.07 9.70 19.53
N TRP A 27 -14.16 10.74 18.71
CA TRP A 27 -13.51 12.04 18.84
C TRP A 27 -14.55 13.15 18.74
N SER A 28 -14.27 14.28 19.37
CA SER A 28 -14.99 15.54 19.13
C SER A 28 -14.65 16.05 17.73
N PHE A 29 -15.65 16.53 16.99
CA PHE A 29 -15.48 16.91 15.59
C PHE A 29 -16.21 18.21 15.22
N ARG A 30 -15.68 18.93 14.23
CA ARG A 30 -16.26 20.16 13.69
C ARG A 30 -15.79 20.47 12.26
N PHE A 31 -16.72 20.90 11.41
CA PHE A 31 -16.44 21.50 10.10
C PHE A 31 -16.00 22.97 10.23
N ASP A 32 -15.13 23.43 9.33
CA ASP A 32 -14.58 24.78 9.30
C ASP A 32 -14.59 25.38 7.90
N ASP A 33 -15.72 25.39 7.21
CA ASP A 33 -15.85 25.83 5.80
C ASP A 33 -15.39 27.27 5.51
N HIS A 34 -15.16 28.07 6.55
CA HIS A 34 -14.69 29.45 6.45
C HIS A 34 -13.23 29.62 6.91
N ASN A 35 -12.54 28.52 7.23
CA ASN A 35 -11.16 28.48 7.70
C ASN A 35 -10.87 29.47 8.86
N VAL A 36 -11.76 29.51 9.86
CA VAL A 36 -11.66 30.43 11.00
C VAL A 36 -11.07 29.79 12.25
N GLY A 37 -10.96 28.45 12.30
CA GLY A 37 -10.62 27.74 13.53
C GLY A 37 -9.29 28.12 14.16
N GLU A 38 -8.23 28.30 13.35
CA GLU A 38 -6.92 28.74 13.84
C GLU A 38 -6.99 30.19 14.40
N LYS A 39 -7.73 31.07 13.71
CA LYS A 39 -7.94 32.47 14.13
C LYS A 39 -8.75 32.57 15.42
N GLU A 40 -9.74 31.70 15.58
CA GLU A 40 -10.59 31.60 16.78
C GLU A 40 -9.98 30.73 17.89
N LYS A 41 -8.77 30.20 17.69
CA LYS A 41 -8.01 29.41 18.67
C LYS A 41 -8.73 28.12 19.09
N TRP A 42 -9.36 27.40 18.16
CA TRP A 42 -10.03 26.14 18.45
C TRP A 42 -9.05 25.07 18.99
N GLN A 43 -7.75 25.18 18.70
CA GLN A 43 -6.69 24.37 19.31
C GLN A 43 -6.55 24.57 20.82
N GLU A 44 -6.91 25.74 21.36
CA GLU A 44 -6.88 26.04 22.79
C GLU A 44 -8.23 25.73 23.46
N LYS A 45 -9.34 26.01 22.76
CA LYS A 45 -10.70 25.78 23.24
C LYS A 45 -11.58 25.22 22.14
N PHE A 46 -11.68 23.90 22.11
CA PHE A 46 -12.51 23.22 21.12
C PHE A 46 -13.99 23.25 21.52
N VAL A 47 -14.87 23.65 20.60
CA VAL A 47 -16.32 23.57 20.78
C VAL A 47 -16.87 22.54 19.79
N GLU A 48 -17.14 21.36 20.31
CA GLU A 48 -17.70 20.24 19.57
C GLU A 48 -19.04 20.59 18.92
N THR A 49 -19.21 20.21 17.65
CA THR A 49 -20.52 20.23 16.97
C THR A 49 -21.01 18.85 16.62
N HIS A 50 -20.10 17.89 16.44
CA HIS A 50 -20.39 16.50 16.11
C HIS A 50 -19.46 15.56 16.87
N LYS A 51 -19.83 14.29 16.89
CA LYS A 51 -18.95 13.18 17.24
C LYS A 51 -18.56 12.44 15.96
N ILE A 52 -17.33 11.95 15.89
CA ILE A 52 -16.86 11.13 14.78
C ILE A 52 -16.10 9.90 15.30
N ASN A 53 -16.31 8.75 14.67
CA ASN A 53 -15.56 7.54 14.94
C ASN A 53 -14.32 7.46 14.07
N VAL A 54 -13.16 7.77 14.64
CA VAL A 54 -11.85 7.59 13.99
C VAL A 54 -11.51 6.08 13.94
N PRO A 55 -11.03 5.55 12.80
CA PRO A 55 -10.45 6.27 11.67
C PRO A 55 -11.37 6.33 10.45
N PHE A 56 -12.69 6.42 10.63
CA PHE A 56 -13.61 6.59 9.51
C PHE A 56 -13.83 8.09 9.25
N THR A 57 -13.77 8.50 7.98
CA THR A 57 -13.97 9.91 7.61
C THR A 57 -15.44 10.27 7.58
N TYR A 58 -15.74 11.57 7.73
CA TYR A 58 -17.09 12.06 7.95
C TYR A 58 -18.05 11.73 6.78
N GLU A 59 -17.51 11.48 5.58
CA GLU A 59 -18.28 11.07 4.40
C GLU A 59 -18.91 9.70 4.55
N THR A 60 -18.38 8.87 5.44
CA THR A 60 -18.76 7.47 5.58
C THR A 60 -19.82 7.27 6.66
N LYS A 61 -20.69 6.27 6.50
CA LYS A 61 -21.66 5.92 7.56
C LYS A 61 -20.97 5.38 8.81
N ALA A 62 -19.86 4.66 8.65
CA ALA A 62 -19.08 4.11 9.75
C ALA A 62 -18.53 5.18 10.72
N SER A 63 -18.34 6.42 10.24
CA SER A 63 -17.94 7.55 11.07
C SER A 63 -19.02 8.04 12.04
N GLY A 64 -20.29 7.71 11.78
CA GLY A 64 -21.45 8.25 12.49
C GLY A 64 -21.99 9.57 11.91
N ILE A 65 -21.35 10.16 10.90
CA ILE A 65 -21.79 11.40 10.24
C ILE A 65 -22.45 11.10 8.89
N GLY A 66 -21.73 10.50 7.94
CA GLY A 66 -22.28 10.05 6.65
C GLY A 66 -22.71 11.17 5.70
N ILE A 67 -21.98 12.30 5.69
CA ILE A 67 -22.25 13.45 4.81
C ILE A 67 -21.20 13.48 3.71
N GLU A 68 -21.59 13.24 2.46
CA GLU A 68 -20.65 13.21 1.32
C GLU A 68 -20.29 14.59 0.74
N GLU A 69 -20.91 15.66 1.26
CA GLU A 69 -20.59 17.05 0.89
C GLU A 69 -19.12 17.36 1.21
N PHE A 70 -18.47 18.10 0.32
CA PHE A 70 -17.06 18.42 0.48
C PHE A 70 -16.87 19.59 1.46
N HIS A 71 -16.15 19.33 2.55
CA HIS A 71 -15.77 20.30 3.57
C HIS A 71 -14.24 20.40 3.61
N PRO A 72 -13.63 21.48 3.08
CA PRO A 72 -12.19 21.55 2.84
C PRO A 72 -11.35 21.66 4.12
N GLN A 73 -11.95 22.05 5.24
CA GLN A 73 -11.28 22.11 6.53
C GLN A 73 -12.13 21.44 7.59
N VAL A 74 -11.53 20.50 8.31
CA VAL A 74 -12.18 19.76 9.39
C VAL A 74 -11.27 19.68 10.61
N TRP A 75 -11.88 19.65 11.79
CA TRP A 75 -11.17 19.61 13.04
C TRP A 75 -11.62 18.46 13.93
N TYR A 76 -10.65 17.86 14.60
CA TYR A 76 -10.81 16.78 15.54
C TYR A 76 -10.23 17.20 16.89
N ASN A 77 -10.83 16.75 17.99
CA ASN A 77 -10.26 16.88 19.32
C ASN A 77 -10.50 15.62 20.15
N LYS A 78 -9.47 15.22 20.92
CA LYS A 78 -9.57 14.12 21.87
C LYS A 78 -8.78 14.40 23.13
N ALA A 79 -9.41 14.16 24.27
CA ALA A 79 -8.75 14.10 25.56
C ALA A 79 -8.05 12.75 25.71
N VAL A 80 -6.76 12.76 26.04
CA VAL A 80 -5.95 11.57 26.25
C VAL A 80 -5.29 11.66 27.62
N HIS A 81 -5.55 10.67 28.47
CA HIS A 81 -4.90 10.57 29.77
C HIS A 81 -3.47 10.06 29.61
N ILE A 82 -2.49 10.82 30.07
CA ILE A 82 -1.09 10.39 30.07
C ILE A 82 -0.70 9.99 31.49
N PRO A 83 -0.37 8.71 31.74
CA PRO A 83 -0.01 8.22 33.06
C PRO A 83 1.27 8.89 33.56
N LYS A 84 1.38 9.08 34.88
CA LYS A 84 2.57 9.67 35.49
C LYS A 84 3.80 8.77 35.31
N GLU A 85 3.60 7.47 35.20
CA GLU A 85 4.62 6.45 34.96
C GLU A 85 5.30 6.59 33.59
N ALA A 86 4.71 7.34 32.65
CA ALA A 86 5.33 7.69 31.38
C ALA A 86 6.33 8.87 31.50
N GLU A 87 6.38 9.56 32.65
CA GLU A 87 7.34 10.63 32.89
C GLU A 87 8.78 10.10 32.77
N GLY A 88 9.61 10.79 31.99
CA GLY A 88 10.97 10.36 31.65
C GLY A 88 11.09 9.55 30.36
N LYS A 89 9.98 9.09 29.78
CA LYS A 89 9.91 8.49 28.45
C LYS A 89 9.53 9.51 27.39
N ARG A 90 9.67 9.12 26.12
CA ARG A 90 9.12 9.83 24.98
C ARG A 90 7.76 9.29 24.62
N THR A 91 6.81 10.18 24.40
CA THR A 91 5.46 9.86 23.94
C THR A 91 5.37 10.21 22.46
N ILE A 92 5.30 9.18 21.62
CA ILE A 92 5.22 9.34 20.16
C ILE A 92 3.78 9.15 19.73
N LEU A 93 3.22 10.14 19.04
CA LEU A 93 1.89 10.10 18.44
C LEU A 93 2.03 9.73 16.96
N HIS A 94 1.30 8.71 16.54
CA HIS A 94 1.34 8.17 15.19
C HIS A 94 0.00 8.35 14.49
N PHE A 95 0.06 8.77 13.23
CA PHE A 95 -1.05 8.77 12.29
C PHE A 95 -0.68 7.85 11.14
N GLN A 96 -1.51 6.86 10.85
CA GLN A 96 -1.26 5.98 9.70
C GLN A 96 -1.60 6.66 8.38
N ALA A 97 -2.63 7.53 8.35
CA ALA A 97 -2.96 8.35 7.19
C ALA A 97 -3.94 9.47 7.57
N VAL A 98 -3.74 10.68 7.04
CA VAL A 98 -4.67 11.82 7.14
C VAL A 98 -4.74 12.52 5.80
N ASP A 99 -5.90 12.52 5.15
CA ASP A 99 -6.07 13.19 3.85
C ASP A 99 -6.52 14.66 4.06
N TYR A 100 -5.79 15.68 3.63
CA TYR A 100 -4.51 15.64 2.93
C TYR A 100 -3.38 16.36 3.69
N GLU A 101 -3.64 17.54 4.27
CA GLU A 101 -2.68 18.27 5.11
C GLU A 101 -3.15 18.24 6.56
N ALA A 102 -2.28 17.73 7.45
CA ALA A 102 -2.55 17.62 8.87
C ALA A 102 -1.72 18.62 9.68
N LYS A 103 -2.35 19.32 10.60
CA LYS A 103 -1.68 20.07 11.68
C LYS A 103 -2.15 19.54 13.02
N VAL A 104 -1.22 19.33 13.93
CA VAL A 104 -1.47 18.68 15.22
C VAL A 104 -1.03 19.58 16.37
N TRP A 105 -1.94 19.85 17.29
CA TRP A 105 -1.69 20.58 18.52
C TRP A 105 -1.88 19.67 19.73
N VAL A 106 -1.07 19.92 20.75
CA VAL A 106 -1.22 19.31 22.07
C VAL A 106 -1.29 20.41 23.11
N ASN A 107 -2.38 20.43 23.89
CA ASN A 107 -2.68 21.47 24.87
C ASN A 107 -2.56 22.90 24.28
N GLY A 108 -3.07 23.09 23.05
CA GLY A 108 -3.03 24.37 22.32
C GLY A 108 -1.71 24.73 21.66
N THR A 109 -0.64 23.96 21.87
CA THR A 109 0.68 24.22 21.24
C THR A 109 0.86 23.35 20.00
N LEU A 110 1.31 23.96 18.88
CA LEU A 110 1.56 23.24 17.64
C LEU A 110 2.73 22.27 17.84
N ALA A 111 2.45 20.97 17.69
CA ALA A 111 3.43 19.89 17.85
C ALA A 111 4.06 19.47 16.51
N GLY A 112 3.32 19.59 15.41
CA GLY A 112 3.82 19.24 14.08
C GLY A 112 2.71 19.10 13.04
N GLY A 113 3.04 18.48 11.91
CA GLY A 113 2.11 18.26 10.81
C GLY A 113 2.71 17.41 9.70
N HIS A 114 1.89 17.07 8.71
CA HIS A 114 2.27 16.28 7.54
C HIS A 114 1.39 16.67 6.35
N GLN A 115 1.89 16.39 5.15
CA GLN A 115 1.19 16.60 3.90
C GLN A 115 1.39 15.35 3.06
N GLY A 116 0.27 14.71 2.68
CA GLY A 116 0.23 13.40 2.04
C GLY A 116 -0.94 12.59 2.60
N GLY A 117 -1.84 12.14 1.74
CA GLY A 117 -3.05 11.43 2.15
C GLY A 117 -2.84 9.97 2.53
N TYR A 118 -1.71 9.36 2.17
CA TYR A 118 -1.49 7.91 2.20
C TYR A 118 -0.29 7.48 3.04
N ALA A 119 0.69 8.36 3.25
CA ALA A 119 1.88 8.05 4.04
C ALA A 119 1.63 8.24 5.54
N ALA A 120 2.15 7.31 6.35
CA ALA A 120 2.13 7.46 7.80
C ALA A 120 3.15 8.51 8.27
N PHE A 121 2.85 9.19 9.37
CA PHE A 121 3.78 10.12 10.02
C PHE A 121 3.68 10.03 11.54
N SER A 122 4.66 10.61 12.23
CA SER A 122 4.75 10.54 13.70
C SER A 122 5.33 11.82 14.27
N ILE A 123 4.84 12.21 15.45
CA ILE A 123 5.24 13.42 16.15
C ILE A 123 5.59 13.05 17.58
N ASP A 124 6.75 13.50 18.04
CA ASP A 124 7.08 13.43 19.45
C ASP A 124 6.35 14.53 20.21
N ILE A 125 5.34 14.13 20.98
CA ILE A 125 4.48 15.07 21.70
C ILE A 125 4.92 15.32 23.15
N THR A 126 5.97 14.64 23.60
CA THR A 126 6.51 14.72 24.98
C THR A 126 6.65 16.16 25.50
N PRO A 127 7.20 17.11 24.73
CA PRO A 127 7.42 18.47 25.23
C PRO A 127 6.13 19.27 25.56
N TYR A 128 4.98 18.79 25.10
CA TYR A 128 3.69 19.48 25.21
C TYR A 128 2.76 18.85 26.26
N LEU A 129 3.19 17.74 26.87
CA LEU A 129 2.36 16.95 27.77
C LEU A 129 2.45 17.43 29.23
N VAL A 130 1.34 17.21 29.93
CA VAL A 130 1.26 17.21 31.38
C VAL A 130 1.06 15.75 31.84
N PHE A 131 2.10 15.17 32.44
CA PHE A 131 2.06 13.79 32.94
C PHE A 131 1.15 13.66 34.17
N GLY A 132 0.44 12.53 34.26
CA GLY A 132 -0.56 12.27 35.31
C GLY A 132 -1.88 13.02 35.12
N ALA A 133 -2.15 13.55 33.93
CA ALA A 133 -3.32 14.36 33.63
C ALA A 133 -3.88 14.07 32.23
N ASP A 134 -5.08 14.59 31.98
CA ASP A 134 -5.67 14.59 30.64
C ASP A 134 -5.05 15.69 29.79
N ASN A 135 -4.70 15.34 28.57
CA ASN A 135 -4.09 16.22 27.59
C ASN A 135 -5.00 16.31 26.37
N GLN A 136 -5.10 17.51 25.78
CA GLN A 136 -5.94 17.74 24.60
C GLN A 136 -5.12 17.60 23.34
N VAL A 137 -5.46 16.61 22.50
CA VAL A 137 -4.91 16.47 21.15
C VAL A 137 -5.93 17.05 20.18
N THR A 138 -5.56 18.11 19.47
CA THR A 138 -6.40 18.75 18.47
C THR A 138 -5.74 18.61 17.10
N VAL A 139 -6.49 18.20 16.09
CA VAL A 139 -6.00 18.00 14.73
C VAL A 139 -6.86 18.81 13.78
N LYS A 140 -6.23 19.57 12.89
CA LYS A 140 -6.88 20.14 11.71
C LYS A 140 -6.44 19.33 10.51
N ALA A 141 -7.39 18.87 9.72
CA ALA A 141 -7.13 18.33 8.39
C ALA A 141 -7.67 19.30 7.34
N GLU A 142 -6.86 19.54 6.32
CA GLU A 142 -7.20 20.39 5.17
C GLU A 142 -7.09 19.56 3.90
N ASP A 143 -8.14 19.60 3.08
CA ASP A 143 -8.18 18.98 1.76
C ASP A 143 -8.65 20.00 0.71
N SER A 144 -8.49 19.67 -0.56
CA SER A 144 -8.86 20.54 -1.68
C SER A 144 -9.52 19.75 -2.80
N SER A 145 -10.00 20.42 -3.84
CA SER A 145 -10.41 19.76 -5.10
C SER A 145 -9.29 19.79 -6.14
N SER A 146 -8.03 19.88 -5.72
CA SER A 146 -6.91 20.07 -6.64
C SER A 146 -6.53 18.77 -7.35
N CYS A 147 -6.48 18.83 -8.68
CA CYS A 147 -5.95 17.77 -9.53
C CYS A 147 -4.42 17.58 -9.44
N TYR A 148 -3.72 18.41 -8.66
CA TYR A 148 -2.27 18.29 -8.42
C TYR A 148 -1.93 17.45 -7.19
N GLN A 149 -2.92 17.06 -6.39
CA GLN A 149 -2.77 16.22 -5.20
C GLN A 149 -2.86 14.75 -5.57
N PRO A 150 -2.02 13.87 -4.98
CA PRO A 150 -2.23 12.43 -5.06
C PRO A 150 -3.54 12.08 -4.34
N ARG A 151 -4.59 11.76 -5.11
CA ARG A 151 -5.92 11.42 -4.56
C ARG A 151 -6.47 10.10 -5.05
N GLY A 152 -5.82 9.44 -6.01
CA GLY A 152 -6.30 8.15 -6.52
C GLY A 152 -7.67 8.35 -7.16
N LYS A 153 -8.61 7.40 -7.01
CA LYS A 153 -9.95 7.49 -7.61
C LYS A 153 -10.96 8.31 -6.80
N GLN A 154 -10.51 9.23 -5.96
CA GLN A 154 -11.40 10.16 -5.26
C GLN A 154 -11.86 11.30 -6.19
N ARG A 155 -13.14 11.64 -6.19
CA ARG A 155 -13.71 12.73 -6.99
C ARG A 155 -13.15 14.08 -6.56
N TRP A 156 -13.02 15.00 -7.51
CA TRP A 156 -12.68 16.41 -7.28
C TRP A 156 -13.80 17.36 -7.73
N THR A 157 -14.95 16.79 -8.09
CA THR A 157 -16.17 17.50 -8.47
C THR A 157 -17.29 17.10 -7.51
N GLU A 158 -18.43 17.79 -7.58
CA GLU A 158 -19.56 17.59 -6.66
C GLU A 158 -20.14 16.16 -6.71
N ASN A 159 -20.23 15.57 -7.89
CA ASN A 159 -20.88 14.28 -8.11
C ASN A 159 -19.86 13.23 -8.57
N ASN A 160 -20.13 11.97 -8.28
CA ASN A 160 -19.39 10.86 -8.88
C ASN A 160 -19.52 10.88 -10.40
N PHE A 161 -18.47 10.47 -11.10
CA PHE A 161 -18.45 10.32 -12.55
C PHE A 161 -17.45 9.25 -12.93
N GLU A 162 -17.71 8.52 -14.01
CA GLU A 162 -16.85 7.44 -14.49
C GLU A 162 -16.42 6.50 -13.34
N CYS A 163 -15.11 6.37 -13.09
CA CYS A 163 -14.53 5.58 -12.01
C CYS A 163 -14.09 6.42 -10.79
N PHE A 164 -14.57 7.66 -10.66
CA PHE A 164 -14.26 8.53 -9.52
C PHE A 164 -15.37 8.49 -8.48
N TYR A 165 -14.98 8.16 -7.25
CA TYR A 165 -15.85 7.85 -6.12
C TYR A 165 -15.87 9.00 -5.11
N VAL A 166 -16.72 8.89 -4.09
CA VAL A 166 -16.75 9.85 -2.97
C VAL A 166 -15.34 10.05 -2.39
N GLN A 167 -14.98 11.32 -2.15
CA GLN A 167 -13.70 11.72 -1.57
C GLN A 167 -13.58 11.33 -0.09
N THR A 168 -12.37 11.38 0.44
CA THR A 168 -12.01 11.03 1.81
C THR A 168 -11.29 12.22 2.43
N THR A 169 -11.83 12.79 3.51
CA THR A 169 -11.24 13.96 4.14
C THR A 169 -10.93 13.69 5.62
N GLY A 170 -9.70 13.95 6.01
CA GLY A 170 -9.19 13.82 7.37
C GLY A 170 -8.66 12.44 7.69
N ILE A 171 -8.84 12.02 8.94
CA ILE A 171 -8.17 10.83 9.48
C ILE A 171 -8.89 9.57 8.98
N TRP A 172 -8.27 8.85 8.04
CA TRP A 172 -8.86 7.64 7.42
C TRP A 172 -8.13 6.33 7.75
N GLN A 173 -7.01 6.40 8.49
CA GLN A 173 -6.38 5.23 9.10
C GLN A 173 -6.03 5.48 10.58
N THR A 174 -5.67 4.41 11.29
CA THR A 174 -5.52 4.40 12.76
C THR A 174 -4.63 5.52 13.31
N VAL A 175 -5.08 6.12 14.41
CA VAL A 175 -4.28 6.99 15.26
C VAL A 175 -3.92 6.23 16.53
N TRP A 176 -2.66 6.29 16.93
CA TRP A 176 -2.17 5.53 18.09
C TRP A 176 -0.93 6.19 18.68
N MET A 177 -0.52 5.73 19.85
CA MET A 177 0.68 6.24 20.51
C MET A 177 1.47 5.13 21.21
N GLU A 178 2.76 5.38 21.40
CA GLU A 178 3.65 4.52 22.19
C GLU A 178 4.51 5.36 23.15
N TYR A 179 4.91 4.72 24.24
CA TYR A 179 5.86 5.27 25.21
C TYR A 179 7.20 4.55 25.05
N VAL A 180 8.21 5.28 24.59
CA VAL A 180 9.53 4.73 24.22
C VAL A 180 10.63 5.42 25.00
N GLU A 181 11.76 4.74 25.17
CA GLU A 181 12.93 5.36 25.78
C GLU A 181 13.60 6.37 24.82
N GLU A 182 14.43 7.26 25.35
CA GLU A 182 15.22 8.20 24.54
C GLU A 182 16.15 7.44 23.58
N GLN A 183 16.85 6.42 24.08
CA GLN A 183 17.59 5.47 23.25
C GLN A 183 16.66 4.36 22.76
N ARG A 184 16.42 4.35 21.46
CA ARG A 184 15.47 3.42 20.82
C ARG A 184 15.79 3.19 19.36
N LEU A 185 15.16 2.18 18.78
CA LEU A 185 15.19 1.92 17.35
C LEU A 185 14.03 2.66 16.67
N ASP A 186 14.27 3.50 15.68
CA ASP A 186 13.20 4.21 14.95
C ASP A 186 12.75 3.40 13.71
N ALA A 187 13.70 2.74 13.03
CA ALA A 187 13.43 1.91 11.87
C ALA A 187 14.46 0.79 11.68
N VAL A 188 14.03 -0.30 11.02
CA VAL A 188 14.91 -1.29 10.42
C VAL A 188 14.45 -1.60 9.01
N LYS A 189 15.33 -1.43 8.03
CA LYS A 189 15.13 -1.95 6.68
C LYS A 189 15.72 -3.35 6.59
N ILE A 190 14.92 -4.31 6.15
CA ILE A 190 15.29 -5.73 6.12
C ILE A 190 15.36 -6.20 4.68
N THR A 191 16.58 -6.50 4.21
CA THR A 191 16.84 -6.90 2.82
C THR A 191 17.31 -8.36 2.77
N PRO A 192 16.46 -9.32 2.37
CA PRO A 192 16.89 -10.71 2.18
C PRO A 192 17.71 -10.84 0.88
N ASP A 193 18.86 -11.52 0.97
CA ASP A 193 19.66 -11.92 -0.19
C ASP A 193 19.56 -13.43 -0.37
N PHE A 194 18.71 -13.81 -1.32
CA PHE A 194 18.42 -15.20 -1.65
C PHE A 194 19.66 -15.97 -2.13
N ASP A 195 20.51 -15.35 -2.95
CA ASP A 195 21.63 -16.03 -3.60
C ASP A 195 22.79 -16.23 -2.62
N ARG A 196 23.07 -15.23 -1.77
CA ARG A 196 24.11 -15.30 -0.72
C ARG A 196 23.61 -15.96 0.57
N SER A 197 22.31 -16.22 0.70
CA SER A 197 21.67 -16.77 1.91
C SER A 197 21.91 -15.92 3.17
N ILE A 198 21.91 -14.61 3.00
CA ILE A 198 22.07 -13.64 4.09
C ILE A 198 20.81 -12.77 4.22
N VAL A 199 20.69 -12.09 5.36
CA VAL A 199 19.78 -10.95 5.51
C VAL A 199 20.60 -9.73 5.93
N ARG A 200 20.37 -8.61 5.25
CA ARG A 200 20.95 -7.31 5.62
C ARG A 200 19.93 -6.53 6.42
N PHE A 201 20.35 -6.02 7.57
CA PHE A 201 19.60 -5.08 8.38
C PHE A 201 20.26 -3.70 8.30
N ASP A 202 19.52 -2.69 7.88
CA ASP A 202 19.91 -1.29 8.00
C ASP A 202 19.09 -0.65 9.12
N TYR A 203 19.77 -0.25 10.20
CA TYR A 203 19.18 0.28 11.42
C TYR A 203 19.19 1.81 11.44
N GLU A 204 18.14 2.40 12.01
CA GLU A 204 18.10 3.78 12.44
C GLU A 204 17.84 3.83 13.96
N VAL A 205 18.83 4.28 14.72
CA VAL A 205 18.83 4.33 16.18
C VAL A 205 18.83 5.78 16.65
N ASN A 206 17.93 6.11 17.58
CA ASN A 206 17.85 7.42 18.21
C ASN A 206 18.59 7.45 19.56
N GLY A 207 18.91 8.65 20.04
CA GLY A 207 19.55 8.84 21.35
C GLY A 207 21.00 8.35 21.43
N VAL A 208 21.69 8.16 20.29
CA VAL A 208 23.08 7.70 20.27
C VAL A 208 24.00 8.78 20.84
N VAL A 209 24.71 8.47 21.92
CA VAL A 209 25.69 9.36 22.57
C VAL A 209 27.09 8.79 22.39
N ALA A 210 28.05 9.64 21.97
CA ALA A 210 29.40 9.21 21.61
C ALA A 210 30.20 8.49 22.72
N ALA A 211 29.80 8.62 23.98
CA ALA A 211 30.40 7.94 25.13
C ALA A 211 29.51 6.82 25.74
N GLY A 212 28.37 6.52 25.12
CA GLY A 212 27.43 5.51 25.62
C GLY A 212 27.82 4.09 25.20
N ASP A 213 27.57 3.13 26.09
CA ASP A 213 27.68 1.70 25.79
C ASP A 213 26.32 1.18 25.27
N LEU A 214 26.03 1.49 24.00
CA LEU A 214 24.85 1.00 23.30
C LEU A 214 25.18 -0.26 22.51
N ARG A 215 24.33 -1.28 22.67
CA ARG A 215 24.48 -2.56 21.99
C ARG A 215 23.15 -3.04 21.46
N LEU A 216 23.08 -3.35 20.17
CA LEU A 216 21.90 -3.89 19.52
C LEU A 216 22.10 -5.39 19.27
N GLU A 217 21.14 -6.20 19.68
CA GLU A 217 21.04 -7.61 19.28
C GLU A 217 19.93 -7.82 18.26
N ALA A 218 20.19 -8.61 17.23
CA ALA A 218 19.15 -9.15 16.35
C ALA A 218 19.09 -10.68 16.52
N ILE A 219 17.92 -11.18 16.90
CA ILE A 219 17.65 -12.58 17.20
C ILE A 219 16.66 -13.10 16.15
N VAL A 220 17.15 -13.94 15.24
CA VAL A 220 16.35 -14.52 14.15
C VAL A 220 15.89 -15.91 14.56
N THR A 221 14.59 -16.16 14.42
CA THR A 221 13.97 -17.47 14.66
C THR A 221 13.11 -17.91 13.49
N PHE A 222 12.95 -19.22 13.33
CA PHE A 222 12.06 -19.81 12.33
C PHE A 222 11.22 -20.90 12.97
N LYS A 223 9.89 -20.75 12.94
CA LYS A 223 8.94 -21.68 13.59
C LYS A 223 9.30 -21.95 15.06
N GLY A 224 9.65 -20.87 15.78
CA GLY A 224 10.04 -20.90 17.19
C GLY A 224 11.45 -21.42 17.48
N LYS A 225 12.21 -21.86 16.47
CA LYS A 225 13.59 -22.34 16.64
C LYS A 225 14.60 -21.22 16.36
N PRO A 226 15.64 -21.03 17.19
CA PRO A 226 16.69 -20.05 16.93
C PRO A 226 17.46 -20.42 15.65
N VAL A 227 17.70 -19.42 14.80
CA VAL A 227 18.50 -19.55 13.58
C VAL A 227 19.84 -18.85 13.78
N LYS A 228 19.81 -17.57 14.15
CA LYS A 228 20.99 -16.74 14.40
C LYS A 228 20.73 -15.73 15.51
N ARG A 229 21.82 -15.33 16.15
CA ARG A 229 21.89 -14.16 17.02
C ARG A 229 23.14 -13.39 16.64
N VAL A 230 22.99 -12.09 16.39
CA VAL A 230 24.11 -11.17 16.15
C VAL A 230 24.00 -10.02 17.13
N SER A 231 25.15 -9.51 17.59
CA SER A 231 25.23 -8.34 18.44
C SER A 231 26.20 -7.34 17.84
N LEU A 232 25.86 -6.05 17.92
CA LEU A 232 26.62 -4.94 17.36
C LEU A 232 26.67 -3.79 18.37
N ALA A 233 27.84 -3.20 18.57
CA ALA A 233 27.97 -1.93 19.28
C ALA A 233 27.48 -0.77 18.40
N ILE A 234 26.72 0.16 18.98
CA ILE A 234 26.11 1.28 18.27
C ILE A 234 26.90 2.55 18.59
N ASP A 235 27.66 3.02 17.61
CA ASP A 235 28.50 4.22 17.72
C ASP A 235 27.99 5.41 16.88
N ARG A 236 26.94 5.19 16.08
CA ARG A 236 26.30 6.20 15.23
C ARG A 236 24.81 5.89 15.00
N PRO A 237 23.99 6.85 14.53
CA PRO A 237 22.56 6.62 14.35
C PRO A 237 22.20 5.61 13.26
N CYS A 238 23.00 5.50 12.19
CA CYS A 238 22.70 4.64 11.05
C CYS A 238 23.78 3.58 10.85
N LEU A 239 23.42 2.30 10.94
CA LEU A 239 24.36 1.18 10.76
C LEU A 239 23.77 0.08 9.90
N THR A 240 24.65 -0.72 9.32
CA THR A 240 24.29 -1.87 8.49
C THR A 240 24.99 -3.11 9.02
N VAL A 241 24.27 -4.22 9.12
CA VAL A 241 24.85 -5.55 9.38
C VAL A 241 24.30 -6.57 8.39
N GLU A 242 25.16 -7.44 7.91
CA GLU A 242 24.78 -8.63 7.14
C GLU A 242 24.88 -9.87 8.04
N VAL A 243 23.81 -10.66 8.08
CA VAL A 243 23.72 -11.87 8.89
C VAL A 243 23.57 -13.08 7.98
N ASP A 244 24.53 -13.99 8.03
CA ASP A 244 24.44 -15.29 7.37
C ASP A 244 23.39 -16.15 8.05
N LEU A 245 22.40 -16.63 7.28
CA LEU A 245 21.29 -17.44 7.77
C LEU A 245 21.50 -18.95 7.60
N LEU A 246 22.67 -19.38 7.11
CA LEU A 246 23.05 -20.78 7.10
C LEU A 246 23.15 -21.29 8.54
N HIS A 247 22.34 -22.31 8.85
CA HIS A 247 22.25 -22.90 10.17
C HIS A 247 22.24 -24.43 10.09
N GLU A 248 23.27 -25.07 10.65
CA GLU A 248 23.48 -26.52 10.58
C GLU A 248 22.59 -27.31 11.56
N ALA A 249 22.08 -26.70 12.64
CA ALA A 249 21.39 -27.45 13.70
C ALA A 249 19.98 -27.94 13.32
N ASN A 250 19.48 -27.63 12.12
CA ASN A 250 18.23 -28.20 11.57
C ASN A 250 18.48 -29.25 10.45
N GLY A 251 19.70 -29.77 10.32
CA GLY A 251 20.07 -30.82 9.38
C GLY A 251 20.67 -30.31 8.06
N PRO A 252 21.14 -31.21 7.17
CA PRO A 252 22.10 -30.88 6.11
C PRO A 252 21.53 -30.04 4.94
N TRP A 253 20.21 -29.87 4.84
CA TRP A 253 19.53 -29.11 3.80
C TRP A 253 18.21 -28.60 4.34
N LYS A 254 17.96 -27.27 4.41
CA LYS A 254 16.61 -26.63 4.34
C LYS A 254 16.69 -25.12 4.63
N ARG A 255 16.95 -24.34 3.57
CA ARG A 255 16.54 -22.93 3.53
C ARG A 255 15.02 -22.90 3.38
N SER A 256 14.31 -22.15 4.22
CA SER A 256 12.88 -21.93 4.04
C SER A 256 12.68 -20.62 3.30
N PHE A 257 12.16 -20.70 2.09
CA PHE A 257 11.89 -19.54 1.24
C PHE A 257 10.44 -19.12 1.34
N TRP A 258 10.20 -17.84 1.15
CA TRP A 258 8.84 -17.31 0.98
C TRP A 258 8.40 -17.48 -0.48
N SER A 259 7.20 -18.02 -0.66
CA SER A 259 6.48 -18.06 -1.94
C SER A 259 4.98 -18.21 -1.66
N PRO A 260 4.09 -17.96 -2.64
CA PRO A 260 2.64 -18.12 -2.42
C PRO A 260 2.22 -19.47 -1.83
N ASN A 261 2.82 -20.56 -2.31
CA ASN A 261 2.51 -21.92 -1.82
C ASN A 261 3.19 -22.27 -0.49
N GLN A 262 4.24 -21.52 -0.11
CA GLN A 262 5.02 -21.73 1.10
C GLN A 262 5.42 -20.35 1.68
N PRO A 263 4.49 -19.62 2.33
CA PRO A 263 4.75 -18.29 2.88
C PRO A 263 5.57 -18.38 4.17
N ASN A 264 6.79 -18.91 4.09
CA ASN A 264 7.66 -19.04 5.24
C ASN A 264 8.19 -17.67 5.65
N LEU A 265 7.92 -17.27 6.89
CA LEU A 265 8.41 -16.04 7.51
C LEU A 265 9.40 -16.40 8.63
N TYR A 266 10.49 -15.64 8.71
CA TYR A 266 11.42 -15.65 9.84
C TYR A 266 11.02 -14.52 10.77
N ASP A 267 10.86 -14.82 12.05
CA ASP A 267 10.65 -13.81 13.09
C ASP A 267 12.00 -13.21 13.49
N VAL A 268 12.05 -11.90 13.70
CA VAL A 268 13.23 -11.19 14.19
C VAL A 268 12.86 -10.36 15.40
N GLU A 269 13.66 -10.49 16.45
CA GLU A 269 13.58 -9.65 17.63
C GLU A 269 14.84 -8.78 17.70
N PHE A 270 14.66 -7.47 17.75
CA PHE A 270 15.70 -6.48 17.96
C PHE A 270 15.67 -6.03 19.40
N VAL A 271 16.79 -6.13 20.11
CA VAL A 271 16.90 -5.72 21.52
C VAL A 271 18.03 -4.72 21.65
N LEU A 272 17.69 -3.50 22.03
CA LEU A 272 18.67 -2.44 22.30
C LEU A 272 18.99 -2.41 23.79
N TYR A 273 20.28 -2.45 24.10
CA TYR A 273 20.82 -2.36 25.44
C TYR A 273 21.58 -1.04 25.60
N ALA A 274 21.43 -0.42 26.77
CA ALA A 274 22.29 0.66 27.25
C ALA A 274 22.89 0.24 28.58
N ASN A 275 24.22 0.16 28.68
CA ASN A 275 24.93 -0.32 29.87
C ASN A 275 24.37 -1.68 30.37
N ASP A 276 24.19 -2.63 29.43
CA ASP A 276 23.59 -3.96 29.65
C ASP A 276 22.14 -4.00 30.15
N GLN A 277 21.44 -2.87 30.20
CA GLN A 277 19.99 -2.82 30.47
C GLN A 277 19.21 -2.70 29.17
N VAL A 278 18.13 -3.48 29.03
CA VAL A 278 17.24 -3.38 27.86
C VAL A 278 16.49 -2.04 27.91
N VAL A 279 16.68 -1.21 26.89
CA VAL A 279 16.01 0.08 26.73
C VAL A 279 14.96 0.05 25.61
N ASP A 280 15.10 -0.83 24.63
CA ASP A 280 14.08 -1.01 23.60
C ASP A 280 14.04 -2.47 23.13
N ARG A 281 12.85 -2.90 22.74
CA ARG A 281 12.59 -4.23 22.17
C ARG A 281 11.54 -4.10 21.08
N VAL A 282 11.96 -4.44 19.87
CA VAL A 282 11.12 -4.36 18.67
C VAL A 282 11.06 -5.73 18.00
N PHE A 283 9.87 -6.13 17.59
CA PHE A 283 9.67 -7.34 16.82
C PHE A 283 9.35 -7.02 15.35
N SER A 284 9.83 -7.86 14.45
CA SER A 284 9.61 -7.77 13.02
C SER A 284 9.66 -9.18 12.40
N TYR A 285 9.52 -9.25 11.08
CA TYR A 285 9.66 -10.49 10.34
C TYR A 285 10.16 -10.24 8.92
N PHE A 286 10.64 -11.28 8.25
CA PHE A 286 10.95 -11.21 6.83
C PHE A 286 10.72 -12.54 6.12
N GLY A 287 10.48 -12.48 4.82
CA GLY A 287 10.45 -13.64 3.93
C GLY A 287 11.73 -13.75 3.11
N MET A 288 12.43 -14.88 3.17
CA MET A 288 13.60 -15.11 2.30
C MET A 288 13.13 -15.38 0.87
N ARG A 289 13.20 -14.38 0.00
CA ARG A 289 12.79 -14.50 -1.41
C ARG A 289 13.47 -13.48 -2.30
N LYS A 290 13.55 -13.81 -3.59
CA LYS A 290 14.08 -12.94 -4.65
C LYS A 290 13.09 -12.81 -5.80
N ILE A 291 12.88 -11.58 -6.26
CA ILE A 291 12.24 -11.30 -7.54
C ILE A 291 13.34 -10.94 -8.54
N SER A 292 13.22 -11.42 -9.76
CA SER A 292 14.14 -11.08 -10.85
C SER A 292 13.44 -11.21 -12.18
N ILE A 293 13.98 -10.56 -13.21
CA ILE A 293 13.49 -10.67 -14.58
C ILE A 293 14.58 -11.30 -15.44
N LYS A 294 14.23 -12.31 -16.21
CA LYS A 294 15.14 -13.00 -17.13
C LYS A 294 14.37 -13.50 -18.34
N ASN A 295 14.90 -13.29 -19.54
CA ASN A 295 14.33 -13.79 -20.80
C ASN A 295 12.84 -13.44 -21.02
N GLY A 296 12.41 -12.24 -20.61
CA GLY A 296 11.01 -11.83 -20.75
C GLY A 296 10.05 -12.48 -19.75
N GLU A 297 10.56 -13.06 -18.66
CA GLU A 297 9.75 -13.64 -17.59
C GLU A 297 10.04 -12.95 -16.25
N VAL A 298 9.03 -12.89 -15.39
CA VAL A 298 9.20 -12.58 -13.96
C VAL A 298 9.47 -13.88 -13.22
N LEU A 299 10.53 -13.91 -12.42
CA LEU A 299 10.96 -15.06 -11.65
C LEU A 299 10.85 -14.78 -10.15
N LEU A 300 10.24 -15.70 -9.41
CA LEU A 300 10.28 -15.77 -7.96
C LEU A 300 11.22 -16.90 -7.55
N ASN A 301 12.27 -16.59 -6.78
CA ASN A 301 13.27 -17.55 -6.33
C ASN A 301 13.92 -18.33 -7.49
N ASN A 302 14.23 -17.61 -8.58
CA ASN A 302 14.79 -18.14 -9.84
C ASN A 302 13.85 -19.10 -10.62
N VAL A 303 12.55 -19.15 -10.30
CA VAL A 303 11.54 -19.92 -11.05
C VAL A 303 10.54 -18.95 -11.68
N PRO A 304 10.21 -19.09 -12.99
CA PRO A 304 9.17 -18.29 -13.61
C PRO A 304 7.84 -18.35 -12.85
N ILE A 305 7.21 -17.20 -12.66
CA ILE A 305 5.92 -17.09 -12.01
C ILE A 305 4.91 -16.41 -12.92
N TYR A 306 3.92 -17.18 -13.37
CA TYR A 306 2.78 -16.63 -14.09
C TYR A 306 1.86 -15.90 -13.11
N GLN A 307 1.80 -14.58 -13.23
CA GLN A 307 1.02 -13.73 -12.32
C GLN A 307 -0.45 -13.74 -12.75
N ARG A 308 -1.31 -14.30 -11.89
CA ARG A 308 -2.77 -14.24 -12.01
C ARG A 308 -3.23 -13.27 -10.93
N LEU A 309 -3.27 -12.00 -11.29
CA LEU A 309 -3.63 -10.92 -10.41
C LEU A 309 -5.11 -10.57 -10.55
N ILE A 310 -5.64 -9.92 -9.54
CA ILE A 310 -6.92 -9.24 -9.59
C ILE A 310 -6.73 -7.80 -9.09
N LEU A 311 -7.41 -6.86 -9.73
CA LEU A 311 -7.39 -5.47 -9.33
C LEU A 311 -8.31 -5.28 -8.12
N ASP A 312 -7.81 -4.63 -7.07
CA ASP A 312 -8.58 -4.34 -5.86
C ASP A 312 -8.50 -2.87 -5.51
N GLN A 313 -9.66 -2.21 -5.54
CA GLN A 313 -9.84 -0.79 -5.25
C GLN A 313 -9.71 -0.46 -3.75
N GLY A 314 -9.93 -1.46 -2.87
CA GLY A 314 -9.94 -1.28 -1.43
C GLY A 314 -11.00 -0.31 -0.92
N TYR A 315 -12.19 -0.31 -1.54
CA TYR A 315 -13.37 0.43 -1.10
C TYR A 315 -14.39 -0.48 -0.39
N TRP A 316 -15.10 0.11 0.56
CA TRP A 316 -16.07 -0.56 1.43
C TRP A 316 -17.38 0.22 1.46
N THR A 317 -18.52 -0.49 1.46
CA THR A 317 -19.87 0.11 1.37
C THR A 317 -20.12 1.23 2.37
N ASP A 318 -19.73 1.03 3.64
CA ASP A 318 -20.05 1.96 4.72
C ASP A 318 -18.83 2.72 5.27
N SER A 319 -17.62 2.41 4.80
CA SER A 319 -16.35 2.99 5.29
C SER A 319 -15.40 3.47 4.18
N HIS A 320 -15.81 3.40 2.91
CA HIS A 320 -15.04 3.85 1.74
C HIS A 320 -13.60 3.30 1.75
N LEU A 321 -12.57 4.15 1.79
CA LEU A 321 -11.16 3.72 1.74
C LEU A 321 -10.69 3.01 3.02
N THR A 322 -11.38 3.17 4.14
CA THR A 322 -10.96 2.60 5.42
C THR A 322 -11.49 1.18 5.57
N PRO A 323 -10.64 0.17 5.79
CA PRO A 323 -11.10 -1.18 6.09
C PRO A 323 -11.97 -1.21 7.36
N PRO A 324 -13.17 -1.82 7.33
CA PRO A 324 -14.09 -1.79 8.47
C PRO A 324 -13.57 -2.64 9.63
N SER A 325 -12.79 -3.69 9.35
CA SER A 325 -12.08 -4.47 10.35
C SER A 325 -10.92 -5.26 9.74
N GLU A 326 -10.08 -5.84 10.60
CA GLU A 326 -9.04 -6.78 10.18
C GLU A 326 -9.61 -8.04 9.52
N GLU A 327 -10.75 -8.55 10.01
CA GLU A 327 -11.42 -9.71 9.42
C GLU A 327 -11.87 -9.44 7.98
N ALA A 328 -12.32 -8.23 7.68
CA ALA A 328 -12.72 -7.85 6.33
C ALA A 328 -11.52 -7.89 5.36
N LEU A 329 -10.34 -7.44 5.80
CA LEU A 329 -9.09 -7.59 5.03
C LEU A 329 -8.74 -9.06 4.76
N ILE A 330 -8.89 -9.91 5.79
CA ILE A 330 -8.64 -11.34 5.69
C ILE A 330 -9.63 -12.00 4.71
N GLU A 331 -10.90 -11.61 4.75
CA GLU A 331 -11.96 -12.11 3.88
C GLU A 331 -11.69 -11.78 2.40
N ASP A 332 -11.32 -10.53 2.08
CA ASP A 332 -10.95 -10.16 0.71
C ASP A 332 -9.75 -11.02 0.23
N ILE A 333 -8.72 -11.21 1.06
CA ILE A 333 -7.58 -12.08 0.71
C ILE A 333 -8.01 -13.53 0.50
N ASP A 334 -8.88 -14.07 1.35
CA ASP A 334 -9.38 -15.43 1.23
C ASP A 334 -10.25 -15.63 -0.01
N HIS A 335 -11.06 -14.64 -0.39
CA HIS A 335 -11.79 -14.64 -1.66
C HIS A 335 -10.85 -14.61 -2.88
N ILE A 336 -9.81 -13.77 -2.87
CA ILE A 336 -8.80 -13.70 -3.94
C ILE A 336 -8.16 -15.09 -4.15
N LEU A 337 -7.70 -15.72 -3.08
CA LEU A 337 -7.09 -17.05 -3.13
C LEU A 337 -8.10 -18.14 -3.54
N ALA A 338 -9.33 -18.08 -3.04
CA ALA A 338 -10.40 -19.02 -3.39
C ALA A 338 -10.73 -18.98 -4.89
N MET A 339 -10.67 -17.81 -5.52
CA MET A 339 -10.86 -17.62 -6.97
C MET A 339 -9.66 -18.06 -7.82
N GLY A 340 -8.56 -18.56 -7.24
CA GLY A 340 -7.40 -19.07 -7.98
C GLY A 340 -6.39 -18.00 -8.44
N TYR A 341 -6.57 -16.76 -8.00
CA TYR A 341 -5.56 -15.71 -8.15
C TYR A 341 -4.40 -15.98 -7.19
N ASN A 342 -3.18 -15.61 -7.59
CA ASN A 342 -1.97 -15.71 -6.77
C ASN A 342 -1.40 -14.34 -6.39
N GLY A 343 -2.06 -13.27 -6.81
CA GLY A 343 -1.73 -11.92 -6.37
C GLY A 343 -2.86 -10.93 -6.58
N VAL A 344 -2.58 -9.70 -6.17
CA VAL A 344 -3.49 -8.57 -6.22
C VAL A 344 -2.70 -7.33 -6.61
N ARG A 345 -3.35 -6.46 -7.39
CA ARG A 345 -2.86 -5.11 -7.67
C ARG A 345 -3.74 -4.14 -6.90
N LYS A 346 -3.18 -3.47 -5.90
CA LYS A 346 -3.93 -2.55 -5.03
C LYS A 346 -4.00 -1.19 -5.70
N HIS A 347 -5.16 -0.85 -6.23
CA HIS A 347 -5.38 0.21 -7.21
C HIS A 347 -6.35 1.25 -6.65
N MET A 348 -6.26 2.55 -6.93
CA MET A 348 -5.05 3.36 -6.94
C MET A 348 -4.90 3.99 -5.55
N LYS A 349 -4.52 3.19 -4.56
CA LYS A 349 -4.34 3.62 -3.16
C LYS A 349 -3.22 2.84 -2.50
N ILE A 350 -2.63 3.44 -1.47
CA ILE A 350 -1.78 2.72 -0.54
C ILE A 350 -2.66 2.07 0.52
N GLU A 351 -2.57 0.76 0.64
CA GLU A 351 -3.38 0.02 1.60
C GLU A 351 -2.76 0.00 3.00
N ASP A 352 -3.62 -0.15 4.01
CA ASP A 352 -3.26 -0.41 5.41
C ASP A 352 -2.19 -1.52 5.54
N ALA A 353 -1.16 -1.29 6.35
CA ALA A 353 -0.06 -2.24 6.55
C ALA A 353 -0.53 -3.60 7.10
N ARG A 354 -1.70 -3.66 7.75
CA ARG A 354 -2.36 -4.91 8.17
C ARG A 354 -2.76 -5.78 6.99
N PHE A 355 -3.20 -5.19 5.86
CA PHE A 355 -3.49 -5.94 4.65
C PHE A 355 -2.22 -6.60 4.10
N LEU A 356 -1.13 -5.83 4.01
CA LEU A 356 0.17 -6.34 3.54
C LEU A 356 0.74 -7.43 4.45
N TYR A 357 0.56 -7.28 5.77
CA TYR A 357 0.89 -8.34 6.73
C TYR A 357 0.14 -9.64 6.45
N TRP A 358 -1.18 -9.56 6.22
CA TRP A 358 -1.96 -10.76 5.91
C TRP A 358 -1.62 -11.34 4.54
N CYS A 359 -1.25 -10.52 3.56
CA CYS A 359 -0.70 -10.99 2.29
C CYS A 359 0.63 -11.75 2.49
N ASP A 360 1.51 -11.25 3.35
CA ASP A 360 2.77 -11.94 3.68
C ASP A 360 2.52 -13.30 4.35
N VAL A 361 1.56 -13.36 5.27
CA VAL A 361 1.21 -14.57 6.03
C VAL A 361 0.51 -15.61 5.16
N LYS A 362 -0.43 -15.18 4.30
CA LYS A 362 -1.23 -16.07 3.46
C LYS A 362 -0.57 -16.40 2.12
N GLY A 363 0.50 -15.69 1.75
CA GLY A 363 1.21 -15.94 0.50
C GLY A 363 0.50 -15.34 -0.72
N LEU A 364 -0.02 -14.12 -0.61
CA LEU A 364 -0.56 -13.37 -1.75
C LEU A 364 0.49 -12.40 -2.28
N LEU A 365 0.74 -12.39 -3.60
CA LEU A 365 1.63 -11.40 -4.22
C LEU A 365 0.91 -10.05 -4.31
N VAL A 366 1.64 -8.95 -4.12
CA VAL A 366 1.07 -7.60 -4.17
C VAL A 366 1.85 -6.73 -5.15
N TRP A 367 1.11 -6.03 -6.01
CA TRP A 367 1.60 -4.82 -6.66
C TRP A 367 1.11 -3.62 -5.85
N SER A 368 2.06 -2.80 -5.40
CA SER A 368 1.75 -1.59 -4.63
C SER A 368 1.68 -0.40 -5.57
N GLU A 369 0.50 0.21 -5.68
CA GLU A 369 0.22 1.29 -6.62
C GLU A 369 -0.05 2.61 -5.91
N MET A 370 0.56 3.68 -6.41
CA MET A 370 0.39 5.00 -5.84
C MET A 370 -0.96 5.62 -6.22
N ALA A 371 -1.48 6.46 -5.34
CA ALA A 371 -2.60 7.33 -5.66
C ALA A 371 -2.20 8.35 -6.73
N ALA A 372 -2.97 8.42 -7.81
CA ALA A 372 -2.70 9.33 -8.92
C ALA A 372 -2.93 10.80 -8.54
N THR A 373 -2.12 11.68 -9.15
CA THR A 373 -2.53 13.04 -9.50
C THR A 373 -3.23 13.00 -10.87
N PHE A 374 -3.96 14.05 -11.27
CA PHE A 374 -4.64 14.08 -12.58
C PHE A 374 -4.04 15.07 -13.56
N GLU A 375 -3.40 16.12 -13.06
CA GLU A 375 -2.72 17.11 -13.90
C GLU A 375 -1.23 17.16 -13.60
N PHE A 376 -0.45 17.39 -14.66
CA PHE A 376 0.98 17.62 -14.55
C PHE A 376 1.28 19.07 -14.17
N HIS A 377 1.96 19.28 -13.04
CA HIS A 377 2.40 20.58 -12.57
C HIS A 377 3.57 20.42 -11.59
N ASP A 378 4.40 21.45 -11.37
CA ASP A 378 5.53 21.35 -10.44
C ASP A 378 5.08 21.02 -9.00
N ARG A 379 3.91 21.51 -8.59
CA ARG A 379 3.28 21.12 -7.32
C ARG A 379 2.93 19.63 -7.24
N ALA A 380 2.45 19.05 -8.34
CA ALA A 380 2.17 17.61 -8.41
C ALA A 380 3.47 16.81 -8.37
N VAL A 381 4.52 17.26 -9.07
CA VAL A 381 5.86 16.66 -9.01
C VAL A 381 6.36 16.61 -7.56
N ASP A 382 6.32 17.72 -6.84
CA ASP A 382 6.82 17.81 -5.47
C ASP A 382 6.00 16.93 -4.50
N ALA A 383 4.67 17.08 -4.53
CA ALA A 383 3.75 16.35 -3.65
C ALA A 383 3.86 14.83 -3.86
N PHE A 384 3.74 14.38 -5.11
CA PHE A 384 3.83 12.97 -5.47
C PHE A 384 5.20 12.39 -5.10
N THR A 385 6.29 13.08 -5.45
CA THR A 385 7.65 12.57 -5.21
C THR A 385 7.91 12.40 -3.72
N LYS A 386 7.54 13.40 -2.90
CA LYS A 386 7.76 13.34 -1.46
C LYS A 386 7.02 12.15 -0.84
N GLU A 387 5.72 12.05 -1.10
CA GLU A 387 4.87 11.02 -0.51
C GLU A 387 5.25 9.61 -0.99
N TRP A 388 5.54 9.45 -2.28
CA TRP A 388 5.99 8.17 -2.85
C TRP A 388 7.25 7.64 -2.17
N LEU A 389 8.23 8.51 -1.88
CA LEU A 389 9.47 8.08 -1.20
C LEU A 389 9.23 7.72 0.27
N GLU A 390 8.23 8.30 0.92
CA GLU A 390 7.80 7.88 2.27
C GLU A 390 7.20 6.48 2.21
N ILE A 391 6.28 6.24 1.28
CA ILE A 391 5.58 4.95 1.08
C ILE A 391 6.55 3.80 0.78
N VAL A 392 7.46 3.98 -0.19
CA VAL A 392 8.41 2.92 -0.57
C VAL A 392 9.28 2.50 0.62
N LYS A 393 9.66 3.45 1.49
CA LYS A 393 10.39 3.13 2.73
C LYS A 393 9.52 2.40 3.74
N GLN A 394 8.29 2.87 3.96
CA GLN A 394 7.36 2.31 4.96
C GLN A 394 6.95 0.87 4.62
N GLN A 395 6.77 0.55 3.33
CA GLN A 395 6.30 -0.76 2.89
C GLN A 395 7.43 -1.72 2.43
N TYR A 396 8.70 -1.28 2.46
CA TYR A 396 9.84 -2.02 1.92
C TYR A 396 9.96 -3.46 2.43
N ASN A 397 9.65 -3.70 3.70
CA ASN A 397 9.93 -4.97 4.37
C ASN A 397 8.96 -6.10 3.98
N HIS A 398 7.83 -5.80 3.34
CA HIS A 398 6.82 -6.80 2.99
C HIS A 398 7.32 -7.77 1.90
N PRO A 399 7.47 -9.09 2.17
CA PRO A 399 7.83 -10.07 1.15
C PRO A 399 6.78 -10.20 0.04
N SER A 400 5.50 -9.97 0.34
CA SER A 400 4.38 -10.02 -0.60
C SER A 400 4.47 -8.98 -1.71
N ILE A 401 4.96 -7.77 -1.42
CA ILE A 401 5.18 -6.76 -2.46
C ILE A 401 6.27 -7.27 -3.40
N ILE A 402 5.90 -7.39 -4.67
CA ILE A 402 6.80 -7.82 -5.74
C ILE A 402 7.00 -6.75 -6.81
N THR A 403 6.12 -5.76 -6.91
CA THR A 403 6.17 -4.72 -7.95
C THR A 403 5.72 -3.37 -7.37
N TRP A 404 6.40 -2.31 -7.79
CA TRP A 404 6.03 -0.92 -7.50
C TRP A 404 5.40 -0.26 -8.73
N VAL A 405 4.24 0.37 -8.56
CA VAL A 405 3.49 1.02 -9.65
C VAL A 405 3.22 2.49 -9.29
N PRO A 406 4.16 3.41 -9.56
CA PRO A 406 3.99 4.83 -9.28
C PRO A 406 2.91 5.53 -10.14
N PHE A 407 2.75 5.18 -11.42
CA PHE A 407 1.76 5.82 -12.29
C PHE A 407 0.94 4.77 -13.03
N ASN A 408 -0.27 5.16 -13.41
CA ASN A 408 -1.23 4.32 -14.11
C ASN A 408 -1.95 5.18 -15.16
N GLU A 409 -2.15 4.62 -16.36
CA GLU A 409 -2.98 5.21 -17.42
C GLU A 409 -2.61 6.64 -17.85
N SER A 410 -1.36 7.04 -17.63
CA SER A 410 -0.85 8.39 -17.86
C SER A 410 -1.52 9.46 -16.97
N TRP A 411 -2.19 9.09 -15.88
CA TRP A 411 -2.77 10.06 -14.94
C TRP A 411 -1.67 10.85 -14.24
N GLY A 412 -1.83 12.18 -14.23
CA GLY A 412 -0.80 13.11 -13.73
C GLY A 412 0.32 13.38 -14.74
N VAL A 413 0.39 12.59 -15.82
CA VAL A 413 1.33 12.71 -16.93
C VAL A 413 0.62 12.49 -18.29
N PRO A 414 -0.46 13.24 -18.60
CA PRO A 414 -1.35 12.92 -19.73
C PRO A 414 -0.71 13.06 -21.12
N LEU A 415 0.44 13.74 -21.21
CA LEU A 415 1.18 13.96 -22.45
C LEU A 415 2.50 13.16 -22.49
N ILE A 416 2.67 12.15 -21.63
CA ILE A 416 3.89 11.33 -21.52
C ILE A 416 4.36 10.74 -22.85
N LEU A 417 3.45 10.50 -23.80
CA LEU A 417 3.80 10.08 -25.15
C LEU A 417 4.87 10.95 -25.80
N ARG A 418 4.86 12.28 -25.57
CA ARG A 418 5.75 13.25 -26.25
C ARG A 418 6.41 14.29 -25.35
N ASP A 419 5.81 14.62 -24.21
CA ASP A 419 6.32 15.67 -23.34
C ASP A 419 7.52 15.19 -22.52
N VAL A 420 8.68 15.76 -22.82
CA VAL A 420 9.95 15.37 -22.18
C VAL A 420 9.94 15.61 -20.67
N ARG A 421 9.23 16.62 -20.14
CA ARG A 421 9.19 16.85 -18.68
C ARG A 421 8.44 15.72 -17.98
N GLN A 422 7.33 15.28 -18.56
CA GLN A 422 6.53 14.18 -18.02
C GLN A 422 7.28 12.85 -18.10
N GLN A 423 7.96 12.60 -19.22
CA GLN A 423 8.85 11.44 -19.36
C GLN A 423 9.95 11.44 -18.29
N LYS A 424 10.63 12.58 -18.11
CA LYS A 424 11.72 12.75 -17.14
C LYS A 424 11.24 12.65 -15.69
N LEU A 425 10.02 13.06 -15.37
CA LEU A 425 9.40 12.79 -14.07
C LEU A 425 9.34 11.28 -13.82
N THR A 426 8.75 10.52 -14.75
CA THR A 426 8.59 9.07 -14.56
C THR A 426 9.93 8.33 -14.48
N GLU A 427 10.94 8.74 -15.26
CA GLU A 427 12.31 8.24 -15.13
C GLU A 427 12.94 8.59 -13.77
N GLY A 428 12.74 9.82 -13.29
CA GLY A 428 13.22 10.26 -11.99
C GLY A 428 12.64 9.42 -10.87
N ILE A 429 11.31 9.19 -10.89
CA ILE A 429 10.63 8.32 -9.94
C ILE A 429 11.14 6.88 -10.03
N TYR A 430 11.36 6.33 -11.23
CA TYR A 430 11.97 5.01 -11.39
C TYR A 430 13.33 4.92 -10.68
N HIS A 431 14.25 5.84 -10.97
CA HIS A 431 15.60 5.81 -10.43
C HIS A 431 15.65 6.08 -8.92
N LEU A 432 14.81 6.98 -8.41
CA LEU A 432 14.65 7.20 -6.98
C LEU A 432 14.11 5.95 -6.28
N THR A 433 13.11 5.30 -6.86
CA THR A 433 12.56 4.03 -6.36
C THR A 433 13.66 2.96 -6.34
N LYS A 434 14.41 2.79 -7.44
CA LYS A 434 15.52 1.83 -7.52
C LYS A 434 16.68 2.13 -6.57
N SER A 435 16.87 3.38 -6.18
CA SER A 435 17.88 3.76 -5.18
C SER A 435 17.49 3.30 -3.78
N ILE A 436 16.19 3.20 -3.49
CA ILE A 436 15.66 2.64 -2.23
C ILE A 436 15.48 1.13 -2.36
N ASP A 437 14.93 0.63 -3.45
CA ASP A 437 14.66 -0.78 -3.72
C ASP A 437 15.16 -1.21 -5.10
N PRO A 438 16.42 -1.66 -5.22
CA PRO A 438 16.96 -2.08 -6.50
C PRO A 438 16.44 -3.46 -6.96
N TYR A 439 15.77 -4.22 -6.08
CA TYR A 439 15.51 -5.65 -6.30
C TYR A 439 14.12 -5.92 -6.90
N ARG A 440 13.13 -5.10 -6.61
CA ARG A 440 11.77 -5.27 -7.13
C ARG A 440 11.56 -4.52 -8.44
N PRO A 441 10.84 -5.10 -9.42
CA PRO A 441 10.37 -4.40 -10.61
C PRO A 441 9.62 -3.10 -10.31
N VAL A 442 9.83 -2.10 -11.16
CA VAL A 442 9.09 -0.83 -11.18
C VAL A 442 8.42 -0.67 -12.54
N ILE A 443 7.12 -0.35 -12.52
CA ILE A 443 6.31 -0.02 -13.69
C ILE A 443 6.05 1.49 -13.67
N THR A 444 6.69 2.23 -14.58
CA THR A 444 6.64 3.70 -14.55
C THR A 444 5.36 4.31 -15.04
N ASN A 445 4.57 3.58 -15.83
CA ASN A 445 3.23 3.98 -16.23
C ASN A 445 2.48 2.70 -16.60
N ASP A 446 1.57 2.25 -15.75
CA ASP A 446 0.84 1.01 -16.00
C ASP A 446 -0.14 1.16 -17.17
N GLY A 447 -0.11 0.19 -18.08
CA GLY A 447 -1.11 0.00 -19.12
C GLY A 447 -0.73 0.46 -20.52
N TRP A 448 0.11 1.50 -20.66
CA TRP A 448 0.57 2.02 -21.95
C TRP A 448 1.62 3.14 -21.83
N GLU A 449 2.15 3.58 -22.97
CA GLU A 449 3.05 4.74 -23.12
C GLU A 449 4.22 4.69 -22.13
N HIS A 450 4.77 3.49 -21.92
CA HIS A 450 5.85 3.28 -20.95
C HIS A 450 7.09 4.08 -21.32
N THR A 451 7.76 4.58 -20.28
CA THR A 451 9.13 5.08 -20.35
C THR A 451 10.11 3.96 -19.94
N VAL A 452 10.89 4.16 -18.87
CA VAL A 452 11.77 3.15 -18.28
C VAL A 452 10.97 2.25 -17.34
N SER A 453 10.41 1.15 -17.86
CA SER A 453 9.74 0.13 -17.05
C SER A 453 10.46 -1.21 -17.10
N ASP A 454 10.42 -1.93 -15.98
CA ASP A 454 10.97 -3.29 -15.87
C ASP A 454 10.01 -4.35 -16.43
N ILE A 455 8.71 -4.09 -16.37
CA ILE A 455 7.63 -4.91 -16.94
C ILE A 455 6.87 -4.02 -17.91
N LEU A 456 6.58 -4.53 -19.12
CA LEU A 456 5.67 -3.87 -20.06
C LEU A 456 4.25 -4.33 -19.72
N THR A 457 3.38 -3.40 -19.37
CA THR A 457 1.99 -3.71 -19.05
C THR A 457 1.05 -3.10 -20.07
N LEU A 458 -0.05 -3.80 -20.36
CA LEU A 458 -0.99 -3.39 -21.40
C LEU A 458 -2.42 -3.52 -20.86
N HIS A 459 -3.23 -2.47 -21.01
CA HIS A 459 -4.65 -2.50 -20.67
C HIS A 459 -5.49 -2.77 -21.91
N ASP A 460 -6.37 -3.76 -21.84
CA ASP A 460 -7.26 -4.07 -22.93
C ASP A 460 -8.60 -4.64 -22.47
N TYR A 461 -9.65 -3.85 -22.70
CA TYR A 461 -11.02 -4.16 -22.33
C TYR A 461 -11.85 -4.78 -23.47
N VAL A 462 -11.19 -5.32 -24.51
CA VAL A 462 -11.89 -6.04 -25.58
C VAL A 462 -12.74 -7.18 -25.03
N ALA A 463 -13.99 -7.27 -25.49
CA ALA A 463 -14.97 -8.17 -24.89
C ALA A 463 -14.78 -9.65 -25.26
N LEU A 464 -14.25 -9.92 -26.46
CA LEU A 464 -14.22 -11.25 -27.06
C LEU A 464 -12.78 -11.76 -27.24
N GLY A 465 -12.57 -13.04 -26.91
CA GLY A 465 -11.26 -13.68 -27.02
C GLY A 465 -10.68 -13.68 -28.44
N ASP A 466 -11.50 -13.90 -29.46
CA ASP A 466 -11.05 -13.89 -30.87
C ASP A 466 -10.49 -12.53 -31.28
N ASP A 467 -11.08 -11.44 -30.79
CA ASP A 467 -10.62 -10.09 -31.12
C ASP A 467 -9.34 -9.73 -30.34
N PHE A 468 -9.20 -10.26 -29.11
CA PHE A 468 -7.93 -10.22 -28.38
C PHE A 468 -6.84 -10.96 -29.17
N LEU A 469 -7.06 -12.21 -29.58
CA LEU A 469 -6.09 -13.00 -30.32
C LEU A 469 -5.65 -12.33 -31.63
N LYS A 470 -6.58 -11.71 -32.37
CA LYS A 470 -6.24 -10.94 -33.59
C LYS A 470 -5.33 -9.76 -33.27
N ARG A 471 -5.59 -9.05 -32.17
CA ARG A 471 -4.83 -7.85 -31.79
C ARG A 471 -3.42 -8.20 -31.31
N TYR A 472 -3.30 -9.27 -30.54
CA TYR A 472 -2.02 -9.76 -29.99
C TYR A 472 -1.36 -10.83 -30.86
N ALA A 473 -1.71 -10.89 -32.15
CA ALA A 473 -1.11 -11.82 -33.10
C ALA A 473 0.36 -11.47 -33.43
N SER A 474 0.71 -10.18 -33.36
CA SER A 474 2.07 -9.68 -33.62
C SER A 474 2.61 -8.97 -32.40
N LYS A 475 3.53 -9.63 -31.68
CA LYS A 475 4.27 -9.01 -30.57
C LYS A 475 5.04 -7.80 -31.07
N GLU A 476 5.75 -7.98 -32.18
CA GLU A 476 6.63 -6.99 -32.78
C GLU A 476 5.88 -5.69 -33.07
N ALA A 477 4.70 -5.77 -33.71
CA ALA A 477 3.92 -4.58 -34.06
C ALA A 477 3.51 -3.75 -32.83
N ILE A 478 3.20 -4.41 -31.71
CA ILE A 478 2.86 -3.74 -30.45
C ILE A 478 4.11 -3.12 -29.81
N VAL A 479 5.18 -3.89 -29.65
CA VAL A 479 6.35 -3.46 -28.88
C VAL A 479 7.25 -2.46 -29.63
N THR A 480 7.11 -2.34 -30.95
CA THR A 480 7.78 -1.31 -31.76
C THR A 480 6.89 -0.10 -32.05
N ASN A 481 5.70 -0.03 -31.43
CA ASN A 481 4.70 1.01 -31.70
C ASN A 481 4.29 1.11 -33.19
N GLU A 482 4.36 0.03 -33.96
CA GLU A 482 3.78 -0.01 -35.32
C GLU A 482 2.25 0.10 -35.23
N THR A 483 1.68 -0.54 -34.21
CA THR A 483 0.26 -0.48 -33.88
C THR A 483 0.04 -0.14 -32.41
N THR A 484 -1.14 0.36 -32.09
CA THR A 484 -1.59 0.58 -30.71
C THR A 484 -1.95 -0.74 -30.03
N CYS A 485 -1.82 -0.83 -28.71
CA CYS A 485 -2.14 -2.02 -27.93
C CYS A 485 -3.65 -2.18 -27.67
N ASN A 486 -4.40 -1.08 -27.66
CA ASN A 486 -5.84 -1.06 -27.39
C ASN A 486 -6.61 -0.11 -28.32
N GLN A 487 -6.20 -0.05 -29.59
CA GLN A 487 -6.73 0.85 -30.64
C GLN A 487 -6.39 2.33 -30.49
N TRP A 488 -6.06 2.80 -29.28
CA TRP A 488 -5.77 4.21 -29.01
C TRP A 488 -4.34 4.45 -28.53
N LYS A 489 -3.84 3.62 -27.60
CA LYS A 489 -2.57 3.86 -26.91
C LYS A 489 -1.44 2.99 -27.45
N TYR A 490 -0.24 3.55 -27.50
CA TYR A 490 0.99 2.84 -27.87
C TYR A 490 1.61 2.17 -26.65
N ALA A 491 2.40 1.12 -26.85
CA ALA A 491 3.08 0.43 -25.75
C ALA A 491 4.15 1.32 -25.08
N PHE A 492 4.90 2.09 -25.87
CA PHE A 492 5.98 2.96 -25.38
C PHE A 492 5.73 4.42 -25.72
N ALA A 493 6.21 5.31 -24.85
CA ALA A 493 6.33 6.74 -25.19
C ALA A 493 7.36 6.94 -26.31
N GLU A 494 7.28 8.04 -27.06
CA GLU A 494 8.26 8.34 -28.11
C GLU A 494 9.67 8.47 -27.51
N GLY A 495 10.64 7.78 -28.12
CA GLY A 495 12.03 7.73 -27.63
C GLY A 495 12.35 6.56 -26.70
N TYR A 496 11.37 5.70 -26.40
CA TYR A 496 11.56 4.49 -25.61
C TYR A 496 11.30 3.24 -26.46
N GLU A 497 11.92 2.14 -26.04
CA GLU A 497 11.88 0.90 -26.79
C GLU A 497 11.75 -0.32 -25.87
N TYR A 498 11.27 -1.40 -26.46
CA TYR A 498 11.24 -2.70 -25.82
C TYR A 498 12.65 -3.29 -25.70
N ARG A 499 13.02 -3.65 -24.48
CA ARG A 499 14.34 -4.18 -24.11
C ARG A 499 14.26 -5.62 -23.58
N GLY A 500 13.21 -6.34 -23.96
CA GLY A 500 12.98 -7.73 -23.52
C GLY A 500 12.25 -7.86 -22.18
N GLN A 501 11.51 -6.83 -21.77
CA GLN A 501 10.67 -6.90 -20.57
C GLN A 501 9.60 -8.02 -20.68
N PRO A 502 9.21 -8.64 -19.56
CA PRO A 502 7.98 -9.43 -19.51
C PRO A 502 6.78 -8.56 -19.90
N ILE A 503 5.82 -9.17 -20.59
CA ILE A 503 4.57 -8.53 -21.01
C ILE A 503 3.43 -9.09 -20.16
N ILE A 504 2.64 -8.21 -19.55
CA ILE A 504 1.49 -8.58 -18.69
C ILE A 504 0.27 -7.75 -19.11
N ILE A 505 -0.90 -8.39 -19.22
CA ILE A 505 -2.15 -7.65 -19.40
C ILE A 505 -2.63 -7.18 -18.02
N SER A 506 -2.27 -5.96 -17.62
CA SER A 506 -2.51 -5.49 -16.24
C SER A 506 -3.93 -4.99 -16.00
N GLU A 507 -4.76 -4.86 -17.04
CA GLU A 507 -6.21 -4.71 -16.92
C GLU A 507 -6.92 -5.36 -18.10
N PHE A 508 -7.93 -6.15 -17.81
CA PHE A 508 -8.89 -6.68 -18.78
C PHE A 508 -10.18 -7.08 -18.07
N GLY A 509 -11.21 -7.40 -18.85
CA GLY A 509 -12.47 -7.91 -18.32
C GLY A 509 -13.39 -6.77 -17.91
N GLY A 510 -13.68 -6.63 -16.62
CA GLY A 510 -14.62 -5.62 -16.13
C GLY A 510 -16.06 -5.89 -16.54
N ILE A 511 -16.49 -7.14 -16.48
CA ILE A 511 -17.81 -7.56 -16.96
C ILE A 511 -18.88 -7.16 -15.94
N ALA A 512 -19.90 -6.43 -16.37
CA ALA A 512 -21.07 -6.11 -15.56
C ALA A 512 -22.31 -6.88 -16.03
N PHE A 513 -23.15 -7.29 -15.09
CA PHE A 513 -24.50 -7.77 -15.40
C PHE A 513 -25.40 -6.60 -15.81
N LYS A 514 -26.45 -6.89 -16.59
CA LYS A 514 -27.47 -5.90 -16.95
C LYS A 514 -28.08 -5.27 -15.72
N SER A 515 -28.02 -3.94 -15.65
CA SER A 515 -28.53 -3.15 -14.54
C SER A 515 -28.89 -1.75 -15.04
N ASP A 516 -29.98 -1.19 -14.51
CA ASP A 516 -30.37 0.21 -14.75
C ASP A 516 -29.47 1.22 -14.00
N LYS A 517 -28.59 0.71 -13.12
CA LYS A 517 -27.66 1.48 -12.30
C LYS A 517 -26.24 0.96 -12.47
N GLY A 518 -25.30 1.90 -12.58
CA GLY A 518 -23.89 1.62 -12.69
C GLY A 518 -23.47 1.10 -14.06
N TRP A 519 -22.17 0.85 -14.23
CA TRP A 519 -21.57 0.46 -15.50
C TRP A 519 -20.47 -0.59 -15.33
N GLY A 520 -20.09 -1.21 -16.45
CA GLY A 520 -18.91 -2.05 -16.61
C GLY A 520 -18.36 -1.95 -18.03
N TYR A 521 -17.26 -2.63 -18.31
CA TYR A 521 -16.56 -2.55 -19.58
C TYR A 521 -17.18 -3.46 -20.65
N GLY A 522 -17.33 -2.93 -21.86
CA GLY A 522 -18.06 -3.56 -22.96
C GLY A 522 -19.55 -3.74 -22.65
N ASP A 523 -20.22 -4.59 -23.44
CA ASP A 523 -21.66 -4.80 -23.27
C ASP A 523 -21.98 -5.58 -21.98
N GLN A 524 -22.98 -5.10 -21.23
CA GLN A 524 -23.49 -5.80 -20.06
C GLN A 524 -24.09 -7.16 -20.43
N VAL A 525 -23.81 -8.17 -19.63
CA VAL A 525 -24.27 -9.54 -19.85
C VAL A 525 -25.62 -9.80 -19.18
N ALA A 526 -26.46 -10.62 -19.82
CA ALA A 526 -27.84 -10.84 -19.37
C ALA A 526 -27.99 -12.01 -18.38
N SER A 527 -27.04 -12.94 -18.36
CA SER A 527 -27.11 -14.16 -17.56
C SER A 527 -25.74 -14.58 -17.00
N GLU A 528 -25.75 -15.43 -15.98
CA GLU A 528 -24.53 -16.05 -15.43
C GLU A 528 -23.78 -16.86 -16.48
N GLU A 529 -24.49 -17.55 -17.38
CA GLU A 529 -23.89 -18.29 -18.49
C GLU A 529 -23.13 -17.37 -19.46
N ASP A 530 -23.72 -16.23 -19.83
CA ASP A 530 -23.08 -15.22 -20.67
C ASP A 530 -21.83 -14.65 -20.00
N PHE A 531 -21.90 -14.36 -18.69
CA PHE A 531 -20.76 -13.90 -17.90
C PHE A 531 -19.63 -14.93 -17.95
N ILE A 532 -19.92 -16.18 -17.61
CA ILE A 532 -18.95 -17.28 -17.56
C ILE A 532 -18.32 -17.50 -18.94
N ASN A 533 -19.11 -17.46 -20.01
CA ASN A 533 -18.61 -17.66 -21.37
C ASN A 533 -17.68 -16.52 -21.79
N ARG A 534 -18.06 -15.26 -21.52
CA ARG A 534 -17.21 -14.09 -21.80
C ARG A 534 -15.92 -14.13 -20.99
N PHE A 535 -16.02 -14.33 -19.67
CA PHE A 535 -14.87 -14.38 -18.77
C PHE A 535 -13.91 -15.51 -19.13
N ARG A 536 -14.42 -16.72 -19.40
CA ARG A 536 -13.61 -17.85 -19.85
C ARG A 536 -12.93 -17.55 -21.19
N GLY A 537 -13.68 -17.04 -22.16
CA GLY A 537 -13.17 -16.78 -23.51
C GLY A 537 -12.01 -15.78 -23.51
N ILE A 538 -12.16 -14.64 -22.83
CA ILE A 538 -11.11 -13.63 -22.79
C ILE A 538 -9.90 -14.07 -21.94
N THR A 539 -10.13 -14.73 -20.80
CA THR A 539 -9.04 -15.22 -19.94
C THR A 539 -8.21 -16.30 -20.65
N GLN A 540 -8.87 -17.22 -21.37
CA GLN A 540 -8.16 -18.23 -22.15
C GLN A 540 -7.39 -17.63 -23.31
N ALA A 541 -7.98 -16.67 -24.04
CA ALA A 541 -7.29 -15.96 -25.13
C ALA A 541 -6.00 -15.29 -24.66
N ILE A 542 -5.98 -14.67 -23.48
CA ILE A 542 -4.76 -14.09 -22.90
C ILE A 542 -3.72 -15.18 -22.62
N LYS A 543 -4.14 -16.30 -22.02
CA LYS A 543 -3.25 -17.44 -21.68
C LYS A 543 -2.69 -18.14 -22.93
N ASP A 544 -3.40 -18.09 -24.05
CA ASP A 544 -2.97 -18.71 -25.32
C ASP A 544 -1.88 -17.88 -26.04
N VAL A 545 -1.70 -16.61 -25.71
CA VAL A 545 -0.63 -15.76 -26.27
C VAL A 545 0.69 -16.04 -25.54
N ALA A 546 1.55 -16.83 -26.17
CA ALA A 546 2.77 -17.37 -25.56
C ALA A 546 3.77 -16.34 -24.98
N TYR A 547 3.76 -15.10 -25.45
CA TYR A 547 4.67 -14.05 -24.96
C TYR A 547 4.10 -13.23 -23.79
N ILE A 548 2.83 -13.46 -23.41
CA ILE A 548 2.22 -12.85 -22.24
C ILE A 548 2.52 -13.71 -21.03
N SER A 549 2.98 -13.07 -19.96
CA SER A 549 3.56 -13.71 -18.76
C SER A 549 2.67 -13.55 -17.51
N GLY A 550 1.47 -13.02 -17.67
CA GLY A 550 0.52 -12.81 -16.60
C GLY A 550 -0.63 -11.91 -17.02
N TYR A 551 -1.61 -11.80 -16.13
CA TYR A 551 -2.74 -10.90 -16.27
C TYR A 551 -3.22 -10.36 -14.93
N CYS A 552 -4.01 -9.29 -14.98
CA CYS A 552 -4.74 -8.75 -13.84
C CYS A 552 -6.18 -8.43 -14.25
N TYR A 553 -7.14 -9.13 -13.65
CA TYR A 553 -8.57 -8.95 -13.96
C TYR A 553 -9.13 -7.73 -13.22
N THR A 554 -9.88 -6.87 -13.92
CA THR A 554 -10.64 -5.76 -13.34
C THR A 554 -12.05 -6.25 -13.03
N GLN A 555 -12.54 -6.34 -11.78
CA GLN A 555 -11.89 -6.11 -10.48
C GLN A 555 -12.47 -7.03 -9.38
N LEU A 556 -11.96 -6.93 -8.14
CA LEU A 556 -12.36 -7.78 -7.00
C LEU A 556 -13.85 -7.63 -6.65
N ALA A 557 -14.26 -6.42 -6.30
CA ALA A 557 -15.62 -6.11 -5.85
C ALA A 557 -16.16 -4.88 -6.58
N ASP A 558 -17.48 -4.75 -6.63
CA ASP A 558 -18.13 -3.53 -7.08
C ASP A 558 -17.78 -2.36 -6.18
N VAL A 559 -17.71 -1.17 -6.77
CA VAL A 559 -17.40 0.07 -6.07
C VAL A 559 -18.35 1.16 -6.54
N GLN A 560 -19.29 1.54 -5.68
CA GLN A 560 -20.27 2.59 -5.95
C GLN A 560 -20.96 2.44 -7.32
N GLN A 561 -20.71 3.33 -8.29
CA GLN A 561 -21.30 3.24 -9.64
C GLN A 561 -20.64 2.23 -10.57
N GLU A 562 -19.48 1.68 -10.20
CA GLU A 562 -18.76 0.70 -11.01
C GLU A 562 -19.12 -0.72 -10.55
N ILE A 563 -19.91 -1.43 -11.36
CA ILE A 563 -20.54 -2.71 -10.98
C ILE A 563 -19.95 -3.91 -11.73
N ASN A 564 -18.66 -3.85 -11.99
CA ASN A 564 -17.90 -4.79 -12.82
C ASN A 564 -16.97 -5.74 -12.03
N GLY A 565 -17.11 -5.78 -10.70
CA GLY A 565 -16.37 -6.69 -9.84
C GLY A 565 -16.82 -8.15 -9.97
N LEU A 566 -15.98 -9.10 -9.55
CA LEU A 566 -16.36 -10.51 -9.40
C LEU A 566 -17.23 -10.74 -8.16
N LEU A 567 -17.09 -9.86 -7.17
CA LEU A 567 -17.93 -9.76 -5.99
C LEU A 567 -18.81 -8.51 -6.10
N THR A 568 -19.96 -8.51 -5.44
CA THR A 568 -20.72 -7.29 -5.15
C THR A 568 -19.98 -6.43 -4.12
N GLU A 569 -20.45 -5.19 -3.91
CA GLU A 569 -19.85 -4.25 -2.95
C GLU A 569 -19.81 -4.82 -1.51
N ASP A 570 -20.78 -5.67 -1.16
CA ASP A 570 -20.88 -6.42 0.10
C ASP A 570 -20.22 -7.81 0.06
N ARG A 571 -19.25 -8.01 -0.85
CA ARG A 571 -18.38 -9.20 -0.98
C ARG A 571 -19.12 -10.50 -1.33
N LYS A 572 -20.33 -10.43 -1.88
CA LYS A 572 -21.03 -11.63 -2.36
C LYS A 572 -20.54 -12.02 -3.75
N PRO A 573 -20.16 -13.29 -3.99
CA PRO A 573 -19.76 -13.74 -5.33
C PRO A 573 -20.91 -13.58 -6.34
N LYS A 574 -20.63 -12.96 -7.49
CA LYS A 574 -21.63 -12.84 -8.56
C LYS A 574 -21.81 -14.13 -9.37
N ILE A 575 -20.77 -14.96 -9.39
CA ILE A 575 -20.78 -16.33 -9.90
C ILE A 575 -20.01 -17.22 -8.91
N PRO A 576 -20.18 -18.56 -8.93
CA PRO A 576 -19.51 -19.45 -7.99
C PRO A 576 -17.97 -19.32 -8.03
N LEU A 577 -17.33 -19.19 -6.86
CA LEU A 577 -15.88 -19.02 -6.75
C LEU A 577 -15.09 -20.18 -7.39
N ASP A 578 -15.58 -21.41 -7.26
CA ASP A 578 -14.96 -22.60 -7.87
C ASP A 578 -14.97 -22.53 -9.40
N THR A 579 -15.99 -21.91 -10.00
CA THR A 579 -16.05 -21.67 -11.45
C THR A 579 -14.98 -20.66 -11.87
N ILE A 580 -14.81 -19.57 -11.12
CA ILE A 580 -13.75 -18.57 -11.36
C ILE A 580 -12.38 -19.23 -11.26
N LYS A 581 -12.18 -20.01 -10.19
CA LYS A 581 -10.95 -20.77 -9.96
C LYS A 581 -10.62 -21.73 -11.09
N ALA A 582 -11.61 -22.49 -11.57
CA ALA A 582 -11.43 -23.42 -12.68
C ALA A 582 -10.96 -22.69 -13.95
N ILE A 583 -11.53 -21.51 -14.26
CA ILE A 583 -11.13 -20.70 -15.42
C ILE A 583 -9.69 -20.19 -15.26
N ASN A 584 -9.35 -19.65 -14.09
CA ASN A 584 -8.02 -19.12 -13.82
C ASN A 584 -6.93 -20.20 -13.89
N LEU A 585 -7.21 -21.40 -13.38
CA LEU A 585 -6.25 -22.51 -13.30
C LEU A 585 -6.23 -23.46 -14.52
N ALA A 586 -7.11 -23.25 -15.51
CA ALA A 586 -7.28 -24.12 -16.68
C ALA A 586 -6.01 -24.34 -17.51
#